data_AF-A0A3R7H0G7-F1
#
_entry.id   AF-A0A3R7H0G7-F1
#
_cell.length_a   1.000
_cell.length_b   1.000
_cell.length_c   1.000
_cell.angle_alpha   90.00
_cell.angle_beta   90.00
_cell.angle_gamma   90.00
#
_symmetry.space_group_name_H-M   'P 1'
#
loop_
_entity.id
_entity.type
_entity.pdbx_description
1 polymer ?
#
loop_
_entity_poly.entity_id
_entity_poly.type
_entity_poly.pdbx_seq_one_letter_code
_entity_poly.pdbx_strand_id
1 'polypeptide(L)'
;MHFVPEDAARSIFRGYVRVDNNEFAVRVLGVAWDFKTGRVSLESAQLDVEQALATRLKPHRATLKLRLAQASSLTGFASEFEELVAICCRKATVTQTTLPSPDYYARLMTELDSVGWNRLRQLSDDLRSLELETVDKAGRKHAVRVVLPLEYEAPGFKVKPVCLVDAPEVMG
;
A
#
# COMPACT_ATOMS: atom_id res chain seq x y z
N MET A 1 -0.95 -13.22 -13.46
CA MET A 1 -2.08 -13.07 -14.39
C MET A 1 -1.77 -13.85 -15.66
N HIS A 2 -2.77 -14.44 -16.32
CA HIS A 2 -2.60 -15.12 -17.61
C HIS A 2 -3.62 -14.62 -18.63
N PHE A 3 -3.15 -14.41 -19.86
CA PHE A 3 -3.97 -14.02 -21.01
C PHE A 3 -4.37 -15.25 -21.82
N VAL A 4 -5.65 -15.36 -22.15
CA VAL A 4 -6.21 -16.39 -23.02
C VAL A 4 -6.86 -15.74 -24.25
N PRO A 5 -6.73 -16.33 -25.45
CA PRO A 5 -7.34 -15.78 -26.65
C PRO A 5 -8.87 -15.84 -26.55
N GLU A 6 -9.56 -14.75 -26.89
CA GLU A 6 -11.03 -14.71 -26.99
C GLU A 6 -11.52 -15.08 -28.40
N ASP A 7 -10.64 -15.02 -29.40
CA ASP A 7 -10.98 -15.25 -30.80
C ASP A 7 -10.01 -16.23 -31.49
N ALA A 8 -10.50 -16.89 -32.55
CA ALA A 8 -9.70 -17.82 -33.34
C ALA A 8 -8.53 -17.14 -34.06
N ALA A 9 -8.68 -15.84 -34.38
CA ALA A 9 -7.63 -15.04 -35.02
C ALA A 9 -6.51 -14.64 -34.05
N ARG A 10 -6.65 -14.90 -32.74
CA ARG A 10 -5.71 -14.48 -31.69
C ARG A 10 -5.40 -12.99 -31.77
N SER A 11 -6.43 -12.20 -32.06
CA SER A 11 -6.34 -10.74 -32.11
C SER A 11 -6.77 -10.09 -30.79
N ILE A 12 -7.51 -10.83 -29.97
CA ILE A 12 -8.00 -10.39 -28.66
C ILE A 12 -7.61 -11.42 -27.62
N PHE A 13 -7.00 -10.93 -26.53
CA PHE A 13 -6.66 -11.75 -25.38
C PHE A 13 -7.26 -11.17 -24.12
N ARG A 14 -7.87 -12.02 -23.29
CA ARG A 14 -8.43 -11.63 -22.01
C ARG A 14 -7.69 -12.30 -20.86
N GLY A 15 -7.50 -11.56 -19.79
CA GLY A 15 -7.07 -12.08 -18.51
C GLY A 15 -7.75 -11.33 -17.37
N TYR A 16 -7.35 -11.67 -16.17
CA TYR A 16 -7.87 -11.05 -14.96
C TYR A 16 -6.72 -10.67 -14.04
N VAL A 17 -6.83 -9.47 -13.46
CA VAL A 17 -5.91 -9.00 -12.43
C VAL A 17 -6.67 -8.85 -11.12
N ARG A 18 -6.05 -9.30 -10.03
CA ARG A 18 -6.61 -9.16 -8.68
C ARG A 18 -6.06 -7.92 -8.01
N VAL A 19 -6.95 -7.14 -7.41
CA VAL A 19 -6.62 -5.97 -6.60
C VAL A 19 -7.44 -6.05 -5.32
N ASP A 20 -6.77 -6.18 -4.17
CA ASP A 20 -7.41 -6.55 -2.91
C ASP A 20 -8.23 -7.86 -3.08
N ASN A 21 -9.51 -7.82 -2.72
CA ASN A 21 -10.47 -8.93 -2.86
C ASN A 21 -11.30 -8.84 -4.14
N ASN A 22 -10.98 -7.91 -5.06
CA ASN A 22 -11.70 -7.73 -6.31
C ASN A 22 -10.86 -8.23 -7.49
N GLU A 23 -11.52 -8.76 -8.50
CA GLU A 23 -10.91 -9.22 -9.73
C GLU A 23 -11.45 -8.40 -10.90
N PHE A 24 -10.56 -7.89 -11.75
CA PHE A 24 -10.90 -6.99 -12.86
C PHE A 24 -10.50 -7.64 -14.18
N ALA A 25 -11.41 -7.60 -15.15
CA ALA A 25 -11.13 -8.02 -16.51
C ALA A 25 -10.18 -7.05 -17.22
N VAL A 26 -9.24 -7.63 -17.95
CA VAL A 26 -8.24 -6.93 -18.76
C VAL A 26 -8.20 -7.58 -20.12
N ARG A 27 -8.26 -6.78 -21.17
CA ARG A 27 -8.18 -7.20 -22.56
C ARG A 27 -7.03 -6.52 -23.28
N VAL A 28 -6.29 -7.29 -24.06
CA VAL A 28 -5.34 -6.79 -25.04
C VAL A 28 -5.96 -7.00 -26.42
N LEU A 29 -6.23 -5.90 -27.10
CA LEU A 29 -6.90 -5.84 -28.40
C LEU A 29 -5.88 -5.56 -29.51
N GLY A 30 -6.14 -6.04 -30.72
CA GLY A 30 -5.31 -5.73 -31.89
C GLY A 30 -3.94 -6.42 -31.86
N VAL A 31 -3.84 -7.59 -31.23
CA VAL A 31 -2.63 -8.40 -31.23
C VAL A 31 -2.37 -8.95 -32.64
N ALA A 32 -1.16 -8.74 -33.16
CA ALA A 32 -0.75 -9.33 -34.42
C ALA A 32 -0.09 -10.68 -34.14
N TRP A 33 -0.79 -11.76 -34.48
CA TRP A 33 -0.32 -13.13 -34.33
C TRP A 33 0.08 -13.74 -35.68
N ASP A 34 1.33 -14.19 -35.79
CA ASP A 34 1.78 -14.96 -36.95
C ASP A 34 1.61 -16.46 -36.67
N PHE A 35 0.64 -17.08 -37.35
CA PHE A 35 0.36 -18.51 -37.23
C PHE A 35 1.45 -19.43 -37.79
N LYS A 36 2.31 -18.93 -38.69
CA LYS A 36 3.39 -19.73 -39.28
C LYS A 36 4.60 -19.80 -38.36
N THR A 37 4.95 -18.67 -37.74
CA THR A 37 6.15 -18.57 -36.88
C THR A 37 5.84 -18.66 -35.40
N GLY A 38 4.57 -18.55 -35.00
CA GLY A 38 4.14 -18.47 -33.60
C GLY A 38 4.54 -17.16 -32.91
N ARG A 39 5.01 -16.16 -33.66
CA ARG A 39 5.45 -14.88 -33.12
C ARG A 39 4.26 -13.94 -32.87
N VAL A 40 4.40 -13.14 -31.83
CA VAL A 40 3.43 -12.12 -31.45
C VAL A 40 4.05 -10.73 -31.60
N SER A 41 3.27 -9.77 -32.10
CA SER A 41 3.59 -8.34 -32.03
C SER A 41 2.47 -7.59 -31.32
N LEU A 42 2.88 -6.68 -30.44
CA LEU A 42 2.01 -5.87 -29.60
C LEU A 42 2.13 -4.37 -29.90
N GLU A 43 2.88 -3.98 -30.93
CA GLU A 43 3.21 -2.59 -31.27
C GLU A 43 1.97 -1.68 -31.42
N SER A 44 0.93 -2.18 -32.08
CA SER A 44 -0.34 -1.50 -32.28
C SER A 44 -1.45 -1.92 -31.31
N ALA A 45 -1.12 -2.79 -30.35
CA ALA A 45 -2.10 -3.34 -29.43
C ALA A 45 -2.65 -2.27 -28.47
N GLN A 46 -3.89 -2.48 -28.04
CA GLN A 46 -4.57 -1.59 -27.09
C GLN A 46 -4.95 -2.35 -25.82
N LEU A 47 -4.85 -1.66 -24.70
CA LEU A 47 -5.27 -2.17 -23.41
C LEU A 47 -6.68 -1.65 -23.10
N ASP A 48 -7.62 -2.59 -22.95
CA ASP A 48 -8.98 -2.35 -22.48
C ASP A 48 -9.13 -2.96 -21.08
N VAL A 49 -9.68 -2.20 -20.14
CA VAL A 49 -9.84 -2.60 -18.74
C VAL A 49 -11.16 -2.06 -18.20
N GLU A 50 -11.71 -2.72 -17.19
CA GLU A 50 -12.89 -2.22 -16.50
C GLU A 50 -12.69 -0.79 -15.96
N GLN A 51 -13.74 0.02 -16.02
CA GLN A 51 -13.69 1.45 -15.68
C GLN A 51 -13.14 1.73 -14.28
N ALA A 52 -13.45 0.88 -13.31
CA ALA A 52 -12.95 1.00 -11.93
C ALA A 52 -11.43 0.86 -11.86
N LEU A 53 -10.84 -0.04 -12.65
CA LEU A 53 -9.39 -0.20 -12.78
C LEU A 53 -8.79 0.93 -13.63
N ALA A 54 -9.46 1.31 -14.73
CA ALA A 54 -9.02 2.40 -15.61
C ALA A 54 -8.77 3.71 -14.84
N THR A 55 -9.67 4.05 -13.92
CA THR A 55 -9.55 5.26 -13.10
C THR A 55 -8.29 5.24 -12.22
N ARG A 56 -7.95 4.08 -11.65
CA ARG A 56 -6.75 3.90 -10.80
C ARG A 56 -5.46 3.94 -11.63
N LEU A 57 -5.50 3.44 -12.86
CA LEU A 57 -4.36 3.39 -13.77
C LEU A 57 -4.14 4.70 -14.55
N LYS A 58 -5.07 5.66 -14.46
CA LYS A 58 -5.01 6.93 -15.21
C LYS A 58 -3.66 7.66 -15.12
N PRO A 59 -2.98 7.75 -13.96
CA PRO A 59 -1.68 8.43 -13.87
C PRO A 59 -0.57 7.75 -14.69
N HIS A 60 -0.68 6.45 -14.95
CA HIS A 60 0.34 5.64 -15.63
C HIS A 60 -0.09 5.17 -17.03
N ARG A 61 -1.18 5.72 -17.59
CA ARG A 61 -1.72 5.31 -18.90
C ARG A 61 -0.71 5.39 -20.04
N ALA A 62 0.12 6.44 -20.06
CA ALA A 62 1.15 6.59 -21.11
C ALA A 62 2.24 5.53 -21.00
N THR A 63 2.72 5.25 -19.77
CA THR A 63 3.69 4.18 -19.49
C THR A 63 3.14 2.82 -19.88
N LEU A 64 1.89 2.52 -19.51
CA LEU A 64 1.22 1.26 -19.87
C LEU A 64 1.13 1.07 -21.38
N LYS A 65 0.77 2.12 -22.13
CA LYS A 65 0.72 2.07 -23.59
C LYS A 65 2.11 1.78 -24.18
N LEU A 66 3.14 2.44 -23.67
CA LEU A 66 4.52 2.23 -24.13
C LEU A 66 5.00 0.81 -23.84
N ARG A 67 4.79 0.32 -22.61
CA ARG A 67 5.19 -1.04 -22.20
C ARG A 67 4.47 -2.10 -23.01
N LEU A 68 3.17 -1.92 -23.29
CA LEU A 68 2.43 -2.84 -24.16
C LEU A 68 3.03 -2.89 -25.57
N ALA A 69 3.29 -1.73 -26.17
CA ALA A 69 3.85 -1.66 -27.52
C ALA A 69 5.26 -2.28 -27.64
N GLN A 70 6.06 -2.20 -26.56
CA GLN A 70 7.44 -2.71 -26.52
C GLN A 70 7.54 -4.15 -26.02
N ALA A 71 6.47 -4.73 -25.51
CA ALA A 71 6.50 -6.07 -24.96
C ALA A 71 6.75 -7.12 -26.03
N SER A 72 7.70 -8.03 -25.78
CA SER A 72 8.03 -9.15 -26.66
C SER A 72 7.12 -10.37 -26.48
N SER A 73 6.27 -10.35 -25.45
CA SER A 73 5.30 -11.41 -25.18
C SER A 73 4.15 -10.91 -24.29
N LEU A 74 2.98 -11.56 -24.42
CA LEU A 74 1.83 -11.32 -23.54
C LEU A 74 2.13 -11.70 -22.07
N THR A 75 2.91 -12.75 -21.84
CA THR A 75 3.30 -13.17 -20.49
C THR A 75 4.20 -12.13 -19.83
N GLY A 76 5.19 -11.60 -20.55
CA GLY A 76 6.05 -10.53 -20.02
C GLY A 76 5.26 -9.27 -19.71
N PHE A 77 4.38 -8.86 -20.63
CA PHE A 77 3.48 -7.74 -20.38
C PHE A 77 2.54 -7.98 -19.18
N ALA A 78 2.01 -9.20 -19.00
CA ALA A 78 1.15 -9.52 -17.87
C ALA A 78 1.86 -9.31 -16.52
N SER A 79 3.13 -9.73 -16.41
CA SER A 79 3.93 -9.51 -15.19
C SER A 79 4.15 -8.02 -14.92
N GLU A 80 4.58 -7.25 -15.93
CA GLU A 80 4.76 -5.80 -15.78
C GLU A 80 3.45 -5.08 -15.45
N PHE A 81 2.34 -5.55 -16.02
CA PHE A 81 1.01 -5.01 -15.75
C PHE A 81 0.60 -5.26 -14.30
N GLU A 82 0.81 -6.46 -13.77
CA GLU A 82 0.54 -6.77 -12.36
C GLU A 82 1.35 -5.91 -11.40
N GLU A 83 2.62 -5.66 -11.70
CA GLU A 83 3.48 -4.77 -10.90
C GLU A 83 2.96 -3.33 -10.91
N LEU A 84 2.61 -2.79 -12.08
CA LEU A 84 2.05 -1.45 -12.20
C LEU A 84 0.69 -1.34 -11.51
N VAL A 85 -0.18 -2.35 -11.66
CA VAL A 85 -1.45 -2.41 -10.95
C VAL A 85 -1.22 -2.42 -9.44
N ALA A 86 -0.26 -3.19 -8.94
CA ALA A 86 0.08 -3.22 -7.52
C ALA A 86 0.57 -1.85 -7.04
N ILE A 87 1.34 -1.10 -7.84
CA ILE A 87 1.78 0.26 -7.48
C ILE A 87 0.62 1.25 -7.49
N CYS A 88 -0.19 1.27 -8.56
CA CYS A 88 -1.29 2.23 -8.72
C CYS A 88 -2.47 1.97 -7.79
N CYS A 89 -2.69 0.70 -7.47
CA CYS A 89 -3.82 0.24 -6.67
C CYS A 89 -3.42 -0.15 -5.25
N ARG A 90 -2.15 0.03 -4.86
CA ARG A 90 -1.78 0.07 -3.44
C ARG A 90 -2.73 1.05 -2.79
N LYS A 91 -3.64 0.53 -1.96
CA LYS A 91 -4.34 1.37 -1.00
C LYS A 91 -3.25 2.16 -0.33
N ALA A 92 -3.38 3.46 -0.36
CA ALA A 92 -2.59 4.30 0.49
C ALA A 92 -2.98 3.91 1.92
N THR A 93 -2.25 2.94 2.50
CA THR A 93 -2.01 2.88 3.93
C THR A 93 -1.14 4.06 4.37
N VAL A 94 -0.73 4.91 3.42
CA VAL A 94 -0.69 6.34 3.66
C VAL A 94 -2.15 6.81 3.64
N THR A 95 -2.85 6.68 4.76
CA THR A 95 -3.87 7.68 5.13
C THR A 95 -3.41 9.02 4.56
N GLN A 96 -4.28 9.82 3.96
CA GLN A 96 -4.03 11.26 3.97
C GLN A 96 -3.86 11.64 5.44
N THR A 97 -2.64 11.50 5.95
CA THR A 97 -2.25 11.91 7.28
C THR A 97 -2.29 13.40 7.13
N THR A 98 -3.42 13.98 7.51
CA THR A 98 -3.41 15.26 8.17
C THR A 98 -2.25 15.21 9.15
N LEU A 99 -1.14 15.82 8.74
CA LEU A 99 0.06 15.86 9.54
C LEU A 99 -0.30 16.64 10.80
N PRO A 100 0.09 16.15 11.99
CA PRO A 100 0.00 16.94 13.20
C PRO A 100 0.65 18.32 13.03
N SER A 101 0.15 19.32 13.74
CA SER A 101 0.77 20.65 13.71
C SER A 101 2.18 20.64 14.32
N PRO A 102 3.01 21.68 14.08
CA PRO A 102 4.29 21.81 14.78
C PRO A 102 4.18 21.76 16.31
N ASP A 103 3.10 22.30 16.87
CA ASP A 103 2.86 22.35 18.31
C ASP A 103 2.63 20.95 18.89
N TYR A 104 2.01 20.05 18.12
CA TYR A 104 1.91 18.63 18.47
C TYR A 104 3.30 18.03 18.77
N TYR A 105 4.24 18.23 17.84
CA TYR A 105 5.57 17.64 17.95
C TYR A 105 6.38 18.27 19.08
N ALA A 106 6.33 19.60 19.22
CA ALA A 106 7.01 20.30 20.31
C ALA A 106 6.55 19.79 21.68
N ARG A 107 5.23 19.61 21.85
CA ARG A 107 4.67 19.02 23.07
C ARG A 107 5.11 17.57 23.27
N LEU A 108 5.04 16.74 22.23
CA LEU A 108 5.45 15.34 22.30
C LEU A 108 6.89 15.20 22.80
N MET A 109 7.82 15.98 22.24
CA MET A 109 9.22 15.97 22.64
C MET A 109 9.38 16.43 24.10
N THR A 110 8.71 17.51 24.48
CA THR A 110 8.76 18.05 25.85
C THR A 110 8.24 17.04 26.87
N GLU A 111 7.16 16.33 26.56
CA GLU A 111 6.62 15.32 27.46
C GLU A 111 7.50 14.06 27.50
N LEU A 112 8.08 13.63 26.38
CA LEU A 112 9.05 12.53 26.36
C LEU A 112 10.31 12.84 27.17
N ASP A 113 10.79 14.09 27.15
CA ASP A 113 11.89 14.54 28.01
C ASP A 113 11.53 14.36 29.50
N SER A 114 10.28 14.63 29.88
CA SER A 114 9.81 14.49 31.25
C SER A 114 9.59 13.04 31.68
N VAL A 115 9.10 12.18 30.78
CA VAL A 115 8.87 10.75 31.02
C VAL A 115 10.19 9.97 31.04
N GLY A 116 11.13 10.39 30.20
CA GLY A 116 12.46 9.81 30.01
C GLY A 116 12.54 8.96 28.74
N TRP A 117 13.40 9.37 27.82
CA TRP A 117 13.70 8.65 26.56
C TRP A 117 14.16 7.21 26.76
N ASN A 118 14.83 6.92 27.88
CA ASN A 118 15.29 5.57 28.21
C ASN A 118 14.14 4.58 28.47
N ARG A 119 12.89 5.07 28.59
CA ARG A 119 11.70 4.24 28.74
C ARG A 119 10.98 4.02 27.41
N LEU A 120 11.31 4.76 26.36
CA LEU A 120 10.69 4.62 25.05
C LEU A 120 11.24 3.37 24.34
N ARG A 121 10.39 2.36 24.12
CA ARG A 121 10.75 1.17 23.34
C ARG A 121 10.53 1.38 21.86
N GLN A 122 9.38 1.96 21.50
CA GLN A 122 8.99 2.17 20.11
C GLN A 122 8.21 3.47 19.95
N LEU A 123 8.35 4.06 18.77
CA LEU A 123 7.59 5.19 18.30
C LEU A 123 7.18 4.92 16.85
N SER A 124 5.90 5.04 16.53
CA SER A 124 5.41 4.83 15.17
C SER A 124 5.91 5.91 14.20
N ASP A 125 5.96 5.59 12.91
CA ASP A 125 6.43 6.52 11.86
C ASP A 125 5.62 7.81 11.78
N ASP A 126 4.33 7.77 12.16
CA ASP A 126 3.45 8.94 12.23
C ASP A 126 3.57 9.72 13.55
N LEU A 127 4.42 9.25 14.48
CA LEU A 127 4.66 9.81 15.82
C LEU A 127 3.38 9.92 16.68
N ARG A 128 2.38 9.07 16.42
CA ARG A 128 1.10 9.04 17.14
C ARG A 128 0.92 7.84 18.05
N SER A 129 1.80 6.85 18.00
CA SER A 129 1.76 5.69 18.87
C SER A 129 3.13 5.51 19.52
N LEU A 130 3.15 5.51 20.84
CA LEU A 130 4.34 5.29 21.65
C LEU A 130 4.21 3.98 22.41
N GLU A 131 5.31 3.27 22.60
CA GLU A 131 5.40 2.15 23.52
C GLU A 131 6.44 2.46 24.59
N LEU A 132 6.01 2.44 25.86
CA LEU A 132 6.83 2.76 27.01
C LEU A 132 7.06 1.50 27.86
N GLU A 133 8.30 1.28 28.29
CA GLU A 133 8.65 0.23 29.24
C GLU A 133 8.61 0.77 30.67
N THR A 134 8.06 -0.04 31.58
CA THR A 134 8.18 0.18 33.01
C THR A 134 8.37 -1.13 33.77
N VAL A 135 8.86 -1.06 35.00
CA VAL A 135 9.12 -2.21 35.86
C VAL A 135 8.28 -2.08 37.12
N ASP A 136 7.53 -3.12 37.46
CA ASP A 136 6.75 -3.14 38.69
C ASP A 136 7.62 -3.42 39.92
N LYS A 137 7.01 -3.35 41.11
CA LYS A 137 7.69 -3.63 42.38
C LYS A 137 8.24 -5.06 42.49
N ALA A 138 7.74 -5.99 41.68
CA ALA A 138 8.19 -7.38 41.64
C ALA A 138 9.28 -7.61 40.58
N GLY A 139 9.76 -6.56 39.91
CA GLY A 139 10.81 -6.65 38.90
C GLY A 139 10.34 -7.09 37.51
N ARG A 140 9.03 -7.23 37.29
CA ARG A 140 8.49 -7.62 35.97
C ARG A 140 8.40 -6.40 35.06
N LYS A 141 8.75 -6.59 33.79
CA LYS A 141 8.63 -5.56 32.75
C LYS A 141 7.21 -5.49 32.21
N HIS A 142 6.76 -4.28 31.92
CA HIS A 142 5.46 -3.97 31.34
C HIS A 142 5.65 -3.04 30.15
N ALA A 143 4.94 -3.33 29.06
CA ALA A 143 4.83 -2.43 27.92
C ALA A 143 3.49 -1.70 27.98
N VAL A 144 3.55 -0.37 27.98
CA VAL A 144 2.38 0.51 27.93
C VAL A 144 2.39 1.21 26.58
N ARG A 145 1.40 0.89 25.75
CA ARG A 145 1.20 1.55 24.47
C ARG A 145 0.24 2.73 24.63
N VAL A 146 0.66 3.90 24.16
CA VAL A 146 -0.13 5.14 24.20
C VAL A 146 -0.39 5.59 22.77
N VAL A 147 -1.66 5.80 22.42
CA VAL A 147 -2.08 6.30 21.11
C VAL A 147 -2.63 7.72 21.26
N LEU A 148 -1.98 8.65 20.57
CA LEU A 148 -2.25 10.08 20.60
C LEU A 148 -3.22 10.50 19.48
N PRO A 149 -4.26 11.29 19.83
CA PRO A 149 -5.12 11.93 18.83
C PRO A 149 -4.35 13.05 18.11
N LEU A 150 -4.85 13.49 16.95
CA LEU A 150 -4.23 14.61 16.22
C LEU A 150 -4.36 15.92 17.02
N GLU A 151 -5.44 16.06 17.77
CA GLU A 151 -5.77 17.21 18.60
C GLU A 151 -4.98 17.27 19.92
N TYR A 152 -3.84 16.59 19.99
CA TYR A 152 -2.93 16.58 21.14
C TYR A 152 -2.13 17.90 21.31
N GLU A 153 -2.42 18.92 20.50
CA GLU A 153 -1.59 20.12 20.33
C GLU A 153 -1.58 21.04 21.57
N ALA A 154 -2.65 21.08 22.38
CA ALA A 154 -2.81 22.02 23.50
C ALA A 154 -2.92 21.33 24.87
N PRO A 155 -2.47 21.96 25.98
CA PRO A 155 -2.65 21.45 27.33
C PRO A 155 -4.13 21.16 27.65
N GLY A 156 -4.41 19.97 28.19
CA GLY A 156 -5.77 19.45 28.33
C GLY A 156 -6.19 18.57 27.15
N PHE A 157 -7.13 17.66 27.37
CA PHE A 157 -7.54 16.68 26.37
C PHE A 157 -8.96 16.97 25.89
N LYS A 158 -9.09 17.47 24.65
CA LYS A 158 -10.39 17.46 23.95
C LYS A 158 -10.78 16.03 23.57
N VAL A 159 -9.81 15.27 23.09
CA VAL A 159 -9.85 13.82 22.90
C VAL A 159 -8.79 13.21 23.79
N LYS A 160 -9.14 12.20 24.58
CA LYS A 160 -8.18 11.55 25.49
C LYS A 160 -7.30 10.56 24.72
N PRO A 161 -5.99 10.50 25.02
CA PRO A 161 -5.15 9.41 24.55
C PRO A 161 -5.71 8.06 24.96
N VAL A 162 -5.52 7.05 24.11
CA VAL A 162 -5.86 5.67 24.43
C VAL A 162 -4.61 5.00 24.98
N CYS A 163 -4.71 4.43 26.18
CA CYS A 163 -3.64 3.65 26.80
C CYS A 163 -4.02 2.17 26.77
N LEU A 164 -3.12 1.35 26.23
CA LEU A 164 -3.22 -0.09 26.17
C LEU A 164 -2.04 -0.67 26.94
N VAL A 165 -2.28 -1.74 27.68
CA VAL A 165 -1.24 -2.40 28.49
C VAL A 165 -1.36 -3.89 28.21
N ASP A 166 -0.25 -4.50 27.83
CA ASP A 166 -0.18 -5.95 27.68
C ASP A 166 -0.04 -6.61 29.05
N ALA A 167 -0.48 -7.87 29.17
CA ALA A 167 -0.25 -8.64 30.37
C ALA A 167 1.27 -8.82 30.61
N PRO A 168 1.76 -8.69 31.86
CA PRO A 168 3.19 -8.76 32.15
C PRO A 168 3.80 -10.09 31.69
N GLU A 169 5.01 -10.00 31.12
CA GLU A 169 5.80 -11.19 30.82
C GLU A 169 6.16 -11.91 32.11
N VAL A 170 5.88 -13.22 32.17
CA VAL A 170 6.25 -14.07 33.30
C VAL A 170 7.76 -14.26 33.27
N MET A 171 8.45 -14.00 34.39
CA MET A 171 9.88 -14.33 34.50
C MET A 171 10.04 -15.85 34.38
N GLY A 172 10.82 -16.28 33.38
CA GLY A 172 11.27 -17.66 33.21
C GLY A 172 12.46 -18.00 34.10
#